data_AF-A0A077QD49-F1
#
_entry.id   AF-A0A077QD49-F1
#
_cell.length_a   1.000
_cell.length_b   1.000
_cell.length_c   1.000
_cell.angle_alpha   90.00
_cell.angle_beta   90.00
_cell.angle_gamma   90.00
#
_symmetry.space_group_name_H-M   'P 1'
#
loop_
_entity.id
_entity.type
_entity.pdbx_description
1 polymer ?
#
loop_
_entity_poly.entity_id
_entity_poly.type
_entity_poly.pdbx_seq_one_letter_code
_entity_poly.pdbx_strand_id
1 'polypeptide(L)'
;MDARVFGAMIPAFTPGDWSLMLSPVTELMIDTPQPVPFCRPETCGEGNSEIPFTLGEHLLDVWLCSPYGLKVLTSSLYDDLWENHGSMAKQLDQPEGSLEPRIEQWLRQKLEARQRIEKVSGQDYLLAMEQEKEQEKA
;
A
#
# COMPACT_ATOMS: atom_id res chain seq x y z
N MET A 1 -6.44 -8.60 12.15
CA MET A 1 -7.40 -8.56 13.28
C MET A 1 -7.79 -10.00 13.60
N ASP A 2 -7.98 -10.36 14.88
CA ASP A 2 -8.37 -11.73 15.26
C ASP A 2 -9.83 -12.03 14.83
N ALA A 3 -10.05 -13.10 14.08
CA ALA A 3 -11.36 -13.47 13.53
C ALA A 3 -12.42 -13.70 14.61
N ARG A 4 -12.04 -14.18 15.80
CA ARG A 4 -12.96 -14.41 16.91
C ARG A 4 -13.44 -13.09 17.51
N VAL A 5 -12.53 -12.13 17.62
CA VAL A 5 -12.86 -10.77 18.11
C VAL A 5 -13.76 -10.06 17.09
N PHE A 6 -13.37 -10.10 15.82
CA PHE A 6 -14.14 -9.46 14.76
C PHE A 6 -15.54 -10.08 14.61
N GLY A 7 -15.66 -11.42 14.70
CA GLY A 7 -16.94 -12.12 14.63
C GLY A 7 -17.86 -11.88 15.82
N ALA A 8 -17.32 -11.57 17.00
CA ALA A 8 -18.13 -11.13 18.13
C ALA A 8 -18.64 -9.69 17.96
N MET A 9 -17.91 -8.85 17.23
CA MET A 9 -18.23 -7.42 17.05
C MET A 9 -19.26 -7.17 15.95
N ILE A 10 -19.16 -7.86 14.81
CA ILE A 10 -20.00 -7.63 13.63
C ILE A 10 -21.52 -7.63 13.94
N PRO A 11 -22.07 -8.53 14.77
CA PRO A 11 -23.50 -8.49 15.12
C PRO A 11 -23.94 -7.22 15.86
N ALA A 12 -23.02 -6.51 16.51
CA ALA A 12 -23.28 -5.27 17.24
C ALA A 12 -23.08 -4.02 16.38
N PHE A 13 -22.60 -4.14 15.14
CA PHE A 13 -22.36 -3.01 14.25
C PHE A 13 -23.68 -2.35 13.85
N THR A 14 -23.71 -1.02 14.00
CA THR A 14 -24.78 -0.18 13.44
C THR A 14 -24.58 0.00 11.93
N PRO A 15 -25.60 0.46 11.18
CA PRO A 15 -25.42 0.84 9.77
C PRO A 15 -24.28 1.86 9.57
N GLY A 16 -24.03 2.73 10.55
CA GLY A 16 -22.91 3.67 10.53
C GLY A 16 -21.55 2.97 10.60
N ASP A 17 -21.41 1.98 11.49
CA ASP A 17 -20.17 1.19 11.63
C ASP A 17 -19.88 0.39 10.36
N TRP A 18 -20.91 -0.24 9.77
CA TRP A 18 -20.81 -0.89 8.46
C TRP A 18 -20.35 0.08 7.37
N SER A 19 -20.94 1.27 7.33
CA SER A 19 -20.62 2.27 6.31
C SER A 19 -19.20 2.82 6.47
N LEU A 20 -18.73 3.02 7.71
CA LEU A 20 -17.42 3.60 8.02
C LEU A 20 -16.28 2.58 7.91
N MET A 21 -16.47 1.37 8.41
CA MET A 21 -15.39 0.40 8.60
C MET A 21 -15.33 -0.64 7.47
N LEU A 22 -16.45 -0.89 6.79
CA LEU A 22 -16.58 -2.02 5.87
C LEU A 22 -17.01 -1.60 4.46
N SER A 23 -17.18 -0.32 4.14
CA SER A 23 -17.44 0.07 2.74
C SER A 23 -16.22 -0.24 1.86
N PRO A 24 -16.40 -0.82 0.65
CA PRO A 24 -17.66 -1.11 -0.04
C PRO A 24 -18.18 -2.57 0.12
N VAL A 25 -17.71 -3.32 1.11
CA VAL A 25 -18.10 -4.73 1.34
C VAL A 25 -19.61 -4.88 1.53
N THR A 26 -20.21 -5.80 0.76
CA THR A 26 -21.65 -6.11 0.79
C THR A 26 -21.98 -7.37 1.58
N GLU A 27 -21.07 -8.34 1.58
CA GLU A 27 -21.18 -9.60 2.29
C GLU A 27 -19.81 -9.99 2.85
N LEU A 28 -19.81 -10.55 4.05
CA LEU A 28 -18.60 -10.95 4.74
C LEU A 28 -18.78 -12.33 5.37
N MET A 29 -17.78 -13.18 5.22
CA MET A 29 -17.69 -14.47 5.90
C MET A 29 -16.46 -14.47 6.79
N ILE A 30 -16.65 -14.81 8.06
CA ILE A 30 -15.56 -14.87 9.03
C ILE A 30 -15.11 -16.31 9.16
N ASP A 31 -13.80 -16.52 9.10
CA ASP A 31 -13.17 -17.83 9.24
C ASP A 31 -13.19 -18.29 10.71
N THR A 32 -14.37 -18.71 11.15
CA THR A 32 -14.61 -19.41 12.42
C THR A 32 -14.99 -20.87 12.15
N PRO A 33 -14.80 -21.80 13.12
CA PRO A 33 -15.17 -23.21 12.95
C PRO A 33 -16.63 -23.43 12.51
N GLN A 34 -17.49 -22.44 12.76
CA GLN A 34 -18.81 -22.32 12.14
C GLN A 34 -18.85 -21.00 11.36
N PRO A 35 -18.62 -21.01 10.04
CA PRO A 35 -18.69 -19.81 9.22
C PRO A 35 -20.12 -19.30 9.17
N VAL A 36 -20.31 -18.02 9.47
CA VAL A 36 -21.61 -17.35 9.37
C VAL A 36 -21.48 -16.19 8.37
N PRO A 37 -22.35 -16.11 7.35
CA PRO A 37 -22.38 -14.97 6.46
C PRO A 37 -23.04 -13.77 7.14
N PHE A 38 -22.45 -12.59 6.95
CA PHE A 38 -22.98 -11.31 7.41
C PHE A 38 -23.24 -10.42 6.21
N CYS A 39 -24.48 -9.97 6.07
CA CYS A 39 -24.89 -9.06 5.00
C CYS A 39 -24.91 -7.62 5.50
N ARG A 40 -24.49 -6.70 4.64
CA ARG A 40 -24.62 -5.27 4.87
C ARG A 40 -26.09 -4.88 5.00
N PRO A 41 -26.50 -4.13 6.04
CA PRO A 41 -27.85 -3.58 6.14
C PRO A 41 -28.19 -2.63 4.97
N GLU A 42 -29.41 -2.71 4.46
CA GLU A 42 -29.88 -1.86 3.34
C GLU A 42 -29.85 -0.36 3.63
N THR A 43 -29.92 0.03 4.90
CA THR A 43 -29.90 1.43 5.34
C THR A 43 -28.50 2.02 5.48
N CYS A 44 -27.45 1.24 5.17
CA CYS A 44 -26.09 1.75 5.17
C CYS A 44 -25.93 2.78 4.04
N GLY A 45 -25.51 4.00 4.39
CA GLY A 45 -25.17 5.00 3.39
C GLY A 45 -23.95 4.59 2.56
N GLU A 46 -23.68 5.34 1.50
CA GLU A 46 -22.35 5.37 0.92
C GLU A 46 -21.40 5.82 2.05
N GLY A 47 -20.31 5.08 2.29
CA GLY A 47 -19.38 5.38 3.39
C GLY A 47 -18.88 6.82 3.36
N ASN A 48 -18.13 7.24 4.38
CA ASN A 48 -17.65 8.61 4.45
C ASN A 48 -16.80 8.96 3.20
N SER A 49 -17.34 9.80 2.33
CA SER A 49 -16.63 10.33 1.15
C SER A 49 -15.69 11.47 1.55
N GLU A 50 -15.93 12.05 2.72
CA GLU A 50 -15.08 13.09 3.29
C GLU A 50 -13.83 12.47 3.90
N ILE A 51 -12.67 12.85 3.38
CA ILE A 51 -11.38 12.57 4.01
C ILE A 51 -11.29 13.49 5.23
N PRO A 52 -11.41 12.97 6.47
CA PRO A 52 -11.54 13.81 7.66
C PRO A 52 -10.26 14.60 7.96
N PHE A 53 -9.14 14.19 7.36
CA PHE A 53 -7.85 14.85 7.52
C PHE A 53 -6.96 14.56 6.31
N THR A 54 -6.40 15.61 5.72
CA THR A 54 -5.29 15.52 4.77
C THR A 54 -4.01 15.92 5.49
N LEU A 55 -2.97 15.08 5.44
CA LEU A 55 -1.66 15.47 5.98
C LEU A 55 -1.19 16.76 5.28
N GLY A 56 -0.77 17.75 6.08
CA GLY A 56 -0.05 18.90 5.54
C GLY A 56 1.29 18.46 4.95
N GLU A 57 1.81 19.20 3.97
CA GLU A 57 3.08 18.86 3.29
C GLU A 57 4.22 18.58 4.29
N HIS A 58 4.36 19.40 5.33
CA HIS A 58 5.36 19.22 6.36
C HIS A 58 5.26 17.88 7.13
N LEU A 59 4.05 17.37 7.37
CA LEU A 59 3.85 16.07 8.02
C LEU A 59 4.12 14.92 7.05
N LEU A 60 3.75 15.10 5.78
CA LEU A 60 4.04 14.18 4.69
C LEU A 60 5.54 14.02 4.50
N ASP A 61 6.28 15.13 4.47
CA ASP A 61 7.74 15.14 4.36
C ASP A 61 8.38 14.40 5.55
N VAL A 62 7.94 14.69 6.78
CA VAL A 62 8.44 14.02 7.99
C VAL A 62 8.14 12.51 7.95
N TRP A 63 6.94 12.13 7.52
CA TRP A 63 6.54 10.73 7.38
C TRP A 63 7.41 9.99 6.37
N LEU A 64 7.56 10.53 5.16
CA LEU A 64 8.30 9.90 4.07
C LEU A 64 9.80 9.84 4.34
N CYS A 65 10.34 10.82 5.07
CA CYS A 65 11.73 10.80 5.53
C CYS A 65 11.95 9.85 6.72
N SER A 66 10.90 9.32 7.34
CA SER A 66 11.04 8.38 8.45
C SER A 66 11.44 6.99 7.94
N PRO A 67 12.16 6.18 8.75
CA PRO A 67 12.48 4.80 8.38
C PRO A 67 11.24 3.95 8.03
N TYR A 68 10.11 4.22 8.68
CA TYR A 68 8.87 3.49 8.43
C TYR A 68 8.18 3.94 7.14
N GLY A 69 8.10 5.25 6.87
CA GLY A 69 7.51 5.75 5.63
C GLY A 69 8.29 5.30 4.40
N LEU A 70 9.62 5.30 4.48
CA LEU A 70 10.48 4.75 3.45
C LEU A 70 10.19 3.26 3.19
N LYS A 71 10.10 2.44 4.26
CA LYS A 71 9.78 1.02 4.14
C LYS A 71 8.41 0.80 3.48
N VAL A 72 7.39 1.56 3.87
CA VAL A 72 6.05 1.45 3.27
C VAL A 72 6.10 1.76 1.78
N LEU A 73 6.76 2.86 1.39
CA LEU A 73 6.87 3.22 -0.02
C LEU A 73 7.68 2.18 -0.82
N THR A 74 8.75 1.64 -0.24
CA THR A 74 9.52 0.53 -0.82
C THR A 74 8.63 -0.67 -1.12
N SER A 75 7.85 -1.14 -0.14
CA SER A 75 6.98 -2.30 -0.34
C SER A 75 5.85 -2.00 -1.34
N SER A 76 5.28 -0.79 -1.31
CA SER A 76 4.26 -0.40 -2.31
C SER A 76 4.80 -0.41 -3.74
N LEU A 77 6.04 0.07 -3.96
CA LEU A 77 6.69 0.00 -5.27
C LEU A 77 7.05 -1.43 -5.67
N TYR A 78 7.48 -2.24 -4.71
CA TYR A 78 7.76 -3.66 -4.95
C TYR A 78 6.49 -4.39 -5.44
N ASP A 79 5.37 -4.19 -4.76
CA ASP A 79 4.08 -4.78 -5.12
C ASP A 79 3.62 -4.27 -6.50
N ASP A 80 3.66 -2.95 -6.74
CA ASP A 80 3.33 -2.33 -8.04
C ASP A 80 4.14 -2.94 -9.20
N LEU A 81 5.45 -3.14 -9.00
CA LEU A 81 6.31 -3.75 -10.01
C LEU A 81 5.93 -5.20 -10.29
N TRP A 82 5.60 -6.00 -9.27
CA TRP A 82 5.18 -7.38 -9.48
C TRP A 82 3.79 -7.49 -10.12
N GLU A 83 2.86 -6.60 -9.76
CA GLU A 83 1.50 -6.57 -10.29
C GLU A 83 1.45 -6.06 -11.74
N ASN A 84 2.16 -4.95 -12.03
CA ASN A 84 2.04 -4.25 -13.31
C ASN A 84 3.22 -4.49 -14.27
N HIS A 85 4.36 -4.94 -13.75
CA HIS A 85 5.61 -5.07 -14.51
C HIS A 85 6.36 -6.39 -14.23
N GLY A 86 5.64 -7.48 -13.96
CA GLY A 86 6.22 -8.72 -13.41
C GLY A 86 7.38 -9.34 -14.20
N SER A 87 7.43 -9.19 -15.53
CA SER A 87 8.58 -9.67 -16.33
C SER A 87 9.87 -8.90 -16.03
N MET A 88 9.76 -7.59 -15.80
CA MET A 88 10.88 -6.73 -15.42
C MET A 88 11.23 -6.90 -13.95
N ALA A 89 10.22 -6.98 -13.07
CA ALA A 89 10.42 -7.27 -11.64
C ALA A 89 11.23 -8.55 -11.45
N LYS A 90 10.88 -9.62 -12.16
CA LYS A 90 11.62 -10.90 -12.12
C LYS A 90 13.08 -10.79 -12.58
N GLN A 91 13.40 -9.90 -13.53
CA GLN A 91 14.77 -9.67 -13.98
C GLN A 91 15.57 -8.85 -12.96
N LEU A 92 14.93 -7.84 -12.37
CA LEU A 92 15.55 -6.95 -11.39
C LEU A 92 15.74 -7.63 -10.03
N ASP A 93 14.89 -8.61 -9.69
CA ASP A 93 15.00 -9.47 -8.52
C ASP A 93 16.03 -10.59 -8.72
N GLN A 94 17.17 -10.28 -9.32
CA GLN A 94 18.30 -11.21 -9.48
C GLN A 94 19.54 -10.64 -8.79
N PRO A 95 20.07 -11.34 -7.75
CA PRO A 95 19.55 -12.58 -7.16
C PRO A 95 18.17 -12.40 -6.50
N GLU A 96 17.43 -13.50 -6.32
CA GLU A 96 16.08 -13.49 -5.71
C GLU A 96 16.10 -12.77 -4.35
N GLY A 97 15.11 -11.88 -4.14
CA GLY A 97 15.02 -11.02 -2.95
C GLY A 97 15.90 -9.77 -3.00
N SER A 98 16.55 -9.45 -4.13
CA SER A 98 17.37 -8.24 -4.26
C SER A 98 16.60 -7.00 -4.73
N LEU A 99 15.37 -7.16 -5.24
CA LEU A 99 14.59 -6.05 -5.76
C LEU A 99 14.19 -5.05 -4.66
N GLU A 100 13.61 -5.54 -3.56
CA GLU A 100 13.12 -4.67 -2.47
C GLU A 100 14.26 -3.83 -1.85
N PRO A 101 15.44 -4.38 -1.51
CA PRO A 101 16.59 -3.59 -1.05
C PRO A 101 17.09 -2.55 -2.06
N ARG A 102 17.05 -2.87 -3.36
CA ARG A 102 17.46 -1.92 -4.42
C ARG A 102 16.50 -0.74 -4.53
N ILE A 103 15.20 -1.00 -4.46
CA ILE A 103 14.17 0.05 -4.42
C ILE A 103 14.40 0.95 -3.20
N GLU A 104 14.61 0.37 -2.02
CA GLU A 104 14.90 1.15 -0.80
C GLU A 104 16.15 2.03 -0.96
N GLN A 105 17.24 1.47 -1.49
CA GLN A 105 18.47 2.21 -1.74
C GLN A 105 18.25 3.38 -2.70
N TRP A 106 17.52 3.17 -3.79
CA TRP A 106 17.21 4.22 -4.76
C TRP A 106 16.36 5.34 -4.16
N LEU A 107 15.35 5.00 -3.35
CA LEU A 107 14.56 5.98 -2.61
C LEU A 107 15.39 6.77 -1.59
N ARG A 108 16.33 6.12 -0.90
CA ARG A 108 17.28 6.80 0.01
C ARG A 108 18.13 7.82 -0.72
N GLN A 109 18.68 7.45 -1.88
CA GLN A 109 19.47 8.37 -2.70
C GLN A 109 18.66 9.59 -3.14
N LYS A 110 17.37 9.40 -3.49
CA LYS A 110 16.46 10.51 -3.80
C LYS A 110 16.24 11.43 -2.60
N LEU A 111 16.00 10.87 -1.41
CA LEU A 111 15.84 11.63 -0.18
C LEU A 111 17.11 12.44 0.17
N GLU A 112 18.29 11.82 0.05
CA GLU A 112 19.57 12.48 0.27
C GLU A 112 19.80 13.64 -0.70
N ALA A 113 19.34 13.49 -1.95
CA ALA A 113 19.33 14.54 -2.96
C ALA A 113 18.21 15.59 -2.77
N ARG A 114 17.46 15.54 -1.66
CA ARG A 114 16.28 16.38 -1.36
C ARG A 114 15.20 16.34 -2.44
N GLN A 115 15.10 15.22 -3.16
CA GLN A 115 14.03 14.99 -4.10
C GLN A 115 12.78 14.53 -3.37
N ARG A 116 11.63 14.97 -3.88
CA ARG A 116 10.30 14.54 -3.43
C ARG A 116 10.02 13.12 -3.93
N ILE A 117 9.62 12.22 -3.03
CA ILE A 117 9.40 10.79 -3.32
C ILE A 117 7.93 10.37 -3.23
N GLU A 118 7.02 11.26 -2.82
CA GLU A 118 5.60 10.96 -2.57
C GLU A 118 4.80 10.51 -3.80
N LYS A 119 5.31 10.77 -5.01
CA LYS A 119 4.64 10.52 -6.29
C LYS A 119 5.41 9.59 -7.20
N VAL A 120 6.43 8.94 -6.67
CA VAL A 120 7.24 8.00 -7.43
C VAL A 120 6.44 6.73 -7.69
N SER A 121 6.43 6.29 -8.96
CA SER A 121 5.77 5.07 -9.42
C SER A 121 6.78 3.96 -9.76
N GLY A 122 6.31 2.72 -9.94
CA GLY A 122 7.15 1.63 -10.45
C GLY A 122 7.75 1.97 -11.82
N GLN A 123 7.01 2.69 -12.68
CA GLN A 123 7.52 3.12 -13.98
C GLN A 123 8.68 4.12 -13.87
N ASP A 124 8.65 5.04 -12.90
CA ASP A 124 9.77 5.95 -12.63
C ASP A 124 11.02 5.19 -12.19
N TYR A 125 10.84 4.13 -11.39
CA TYR A 125 11.93 3.25 -10.99
C TYR A 125 12.53 2.51 -12.18
N LEU A 126 11.70 1.92 -13.04
CA LEU A 126 12.17 1.21 -14.23
C LEU A 126 12.97 2.12 -15.18
N LEU A 127 12.48 3.34 -15.41
CA LEU A 127 13.19 4.34 -16.21
C LEU A 127 14.56 4.68 -15.60
N ALA A 128 14.66 4.81 -14.28
CA ALA A 128 15.94 5.05 -13.61
C ALA A 128 16.91 3.87 -13.81
N MET A 129 16.43 2.63 -13.66
CA MET A 129 17.26 1.43 -13.85
C MET A 129 17.75 1.26 -15.30
N GLU A 130 16.93 1.66 -16.29
CA GLU A 130 17.35 1.67 -17.70
C GLU A 130 18.45 2.70 -17.95
N GLN A 131 18.31 3.91 -17.41
CA GLN A 131 19.31 4.98 -17.54
C GLN A 131 20.65 4.62 -16.91
N GLU A 132 20.65 3.99 -15.73
CA GLU A 132 21.87 3.51 -15.07
C GLU A 132 22.60 2.48 -15.95
N LYS A 133 21.84 1.53 -16.53
CA LYS A 133 22.38 0.49 -17.42
C LYS A 133 22.96 1.03 -18.73
N GLU A 134 22.43 2.15 -19.24
CA GLU A 134 22.99 2.82 -20.42
C GLU A 134 24.28 3.58 -20.10
N GLN A 135 24.37 4.19 -18.92
CA GLN A 135 25.57 4.90 -18.47
C GLN A 135 26.74 3.96 -18.21
N GLU A 136 26.49 2.74 -17.70
CA GLU A 136 27.54 1.72 -17.51
C GLU A 136 28.14 1.17 -18.82
N LYS A 137 27.47 1.40 -19.96
CA LYS A 137 27.91 0.93 -21.28
C LYS A 137 28.66 1.98 -22.10
N ALA A 138 28.67 3.23 -21.67
CA ALA A 138 29.31 4.37 -22.35
C ALA A 138 30.75 4.57 -21.86
#